data_AF-A0A3D1KG12-F1
#
_entry.id   AF-A0A3D1KG12-F1
#
_cell.length_a   1.000
_cell.length_b   1.000
_cell.length_c   1.000
_cell.angle_alpha   90.00
_cell.angle_beta   90.00
_cell.angle_gamma   90.00
#
_symmetry.space_group_name_H-M   'P 1'
#
loop_
_entity.id
_entity.type
_entity.pdbx_description
1 polymer ?
#
loop_
_entity_poly.entity_id
_entity_poly.type
_entity_poly.pdbx_seq_one_letter_code
_entity_poly.pdbx_strand_id
1 'polypeptide(L)'
;MLKFYNYDIVFQEIPDETTLAVNICNCPNRCKGCHSPHLWKDEGMPLTTDSMDLLIRQYEGLITCVCFMGGDAEPELVNRFASFLRINYPALKTAWYSGCDTLSTAIEQNNFDFIKTGHYEERLGGLKSSETNQRLYKILPDGSQEDITSMFWKQ
;
A
#
# COMPACT_ATOMS: atom_id res chain seq x y z
N MET A 1 -6.17 7.64 -14.43
CA MET A 1 -7.26 7.24 -13.52
C MET A 1 -6.86 5.90 -12.95
N LEU A 2 -6.75 5.80 -11.63
CA LEU A 2 -6.41 4.53 -10.98
C LEU A 2 -7.47 3.46 -11.28
N LYS A 3 -7.00 2.24 -11.52
CA LYS A 3 -7.83 1.04 -11.59
C LYS A 3 -7.33 0.01 -10.61
N PHE A 4 -8.24 -0.73 -10.00
CA PHE A 4 -7.90 -1.88 -9.16
C PHE A 4 -8.33 -3.17 -9.86
N TYR A 5 -7.51 -4.21 -9.72
CA TYR A 5 -7.76 -5.52 -10.32
C TYR A 5 -8.69 -6.34 -9.43
N ASN A 6 -8.34 -6.43 -8.15
CA ASN A 6 -9.09 -7.07 -7.08
C ASN A 6 -8.72 -6.42 -5.74
N TYR A 7 -9.29 -6.96 -4.67
CA TYR A 7 -8.94 -6.63 -3.31
C TYR A 7 -9.07 -7.90 -2.46
N ASP A 8 -8.36 -7.93 -1.34
CA ASP A 8 -8.38 -9.05 -0.39
C ASP A 8 -8.34 -8.52 1.05
N ILE A 9 -8.84 -9.32 2.00
CA ILE A 9 -8.66 -9.07 3.43
C ILE A 9 -7.48 -9.90 3.91
N VAL A 10 -6.41 -9.23 4.35
CA VAL A 10 -5.13 -9.85 4.69
C VAL A 10 -4.70 -9.45 6.10
N PHE A 11 -3.93 -10.32 6.74
CA PHE A 11 -3.51 -10.17 8.16
C PHE A 11 -1.98 -10.03 8.31
N GLN A 12 -1.24 -10.06 7.21
CA GLN A 12 0.23 -10.10 7.23
C GLN A 12 0.89 -8.94 6.49
N GLU A 13 0.14 -8.09 5.78
CA GLU A 13 0.74 -6.98 5.03
C GLU A 13 1.09 -5.80 5.93
N ILE A 14 0.28 -5.48 6.93
CA ILE A 14 0.60 -4.46 7.93
C ILE A 14 0.60 -5.14 9.30
N PRO A 15 1.69 -5.05 10.09
CA PRO A 15 1.75 -5.69 11.39
C PRO A 15 0.60 -5.25 12.30
N ASP A 16 -0.03 -6.23 12.95
CA ASP A 16 -1.14 -6.06 13.89
C ASP A 16 -2.45 -5.47 13.32
N GLU A 17 -2.59 -5.42 11.99
CA GLU A 17 -3.77 -4.86 11.32
C GLU A 17 -4.55 -5.94 10.54
N THR A 18 -5.89 -5.81 10.53
CA THR A 18 -6.74 -6.49 9.54
C THR A 18 -6.91 -5.55 8.35
N THR A 19 -6.21 -5.85 7.26
CA THR A 19 -6.02 -4.93 6.14
C THR A 19 -6.89 -5.28 4.95
N LEU A 20 -7.67 -4.30 4.46
CA LEU A 20 -8.20 -4.31 3.10
C LEU A 20 -7.08 -3.92 2.14
N ALA A 21 -6.48 -4.91 1.47
CA ALA A 21 -5.44 -4.70 0.47
C ALA A 21 -6.07 -4.51 -0.92
N VAL A 22 -5.91 -3.32 -1.51
CA VAL A 22 -6.46 -2.96 -2.82
C VAL A 22 -5.35 -3.04 -3.87
N ASN A 23 -5.44 -4.00 -4.79
CA ASN A 23 -4.41 -4.25 -5.80
C ASN A 23 -4.57 -3.34 -7.01
N ILE A 24 -3.72 -2.32 -7.11
CA ILE A 24 -3.77 -1.30 -8.15
C ILE A 24 -3.02 -1.75 -9.40
N CYS A 25 -3.62 -1.49 -10.55
CA CYS A 25 -3.13 -1.90 -11.86
C CYS A 25 -2.08 -0.93 -12.42
N ASN A 26 -1.60 -1.24 -13.63
CA ASN A 26 -0.67 -0.41 -14.39
C ASN A 26 0.66 -0.13 -13.64
N CYS A 27 1.22 -1.12 -12.96
CA CYS A 27 2.50 -0.94 -12.28
C CYS A 27 3.65 -0.68 -13.28
N PRO A 28 4.33 0.47 -13.20
CA PRO A 28 5.39 0.84 -14.13
C PRO A 28 6.73 0.14 -13.85
N ASN A 29 6.92 -0.35 -12.62
CA ASN A 29 8.20 -0.89 -12.16
C ASN A 29 8.58 -2.21 -12.85
N ARG A 30 7.60 -3.05 -13.18
CA ARG A 30 7.76 -4.30 -13.95
C ARG A 30 8.95 -5.17 -13.48
N CYS A 31 9.14 -5.26 -12.17
CA CYS A 31 10.28 -5.94 -11.55
C CYS A 31 10.39 -7.39 -12.03
N LYS A 32 11.59 -7.83 -12.39
CA LYS A 32 11.83 -9.25 -12.73
C LYS A 32 11.48 -10.14 -11.52
N GLY A 33 10.74 -11.22 -11.75
CA GLY A 33 10.32 -12.14 -10.70
C GLY A 33 9.20 -11.61 -9.79
N CYS A 34 8.56 -10.49 -10.14
CA CYS A 34 7.45 -9.92 -9.37
C CYS A 34 6.37 -10.97 -9.08
N HIS A 35 5.82 -10.95 -7.86
CA HIS A 35 4.74 -11.86 -7.47
C HIS A 35 3.41 -11.57 -8.18
N SER A 36 3.19 -10.31 -8.59
CA SER A 36 1.94 -9.85 -9.19
C SER A 36 2.14 -9.27 -10.60
N PRO A 37 2.70 -10.03 -11.56
CA PRO A 37 2.98 -9.52 -12.90
C PRO A 37 1.69 -9.18 -13.68
N HIS A 38 0.56 -9.75 -13.27
CA HIS A 38 -0.76 -9.42 -13.82
C HIS A 38 -1.14 -7.94 -13.58
N LEU A 39 -0.63 -7.30 -12.53
CA LEU A 39 -0.86 -5.86 -12.25
C LEU A 39 -0.06 -4.91 -13.14
N TRP A 40 0.80 -5.41 -14.03
CA TRP A 40 1.53 -4.54 -14.98
C TRP A 40 0.64 -3.98 -16.08
N LYS A 41 -0.49 -4.62 -16.32
CA LYS A 41 -1.45 -4.18 -17.33
C LYS A 41 -2.41 -3.16 -16.72
N ASP A 42 -2.88 -2.24 -17.56
CA ASP A 42 -3.92 -1.27 -17.19
C ASP A 42 -5.32 -1.87 -17.37
N GLU A 43 -5.55 -3.01 -16.70
CA GLU A 43 -6.76 -3.82 -16.77
C GLU A 43 -7.40 -3.90 -15.39
N GLY A 44 -8.63 -3.44 -15.23
CA GLY A 44 -9.31 -3.45 -13.93
C GLY A 44 -10.53 -2.55 -13.89
N MET A 45 -11.12 -2.42 -12.71
CA MET A 45 -12.24 -1.50 -12.47
C MET A 45 -11.71 -0.13 -12.03
N PRO A 46 -12.32 0.97 -12.47
CA PRO A 46 -11.97 2.30 -11.96
C PRO A 46 -12.02 2.35 -10.44
N LEU A 47 -10.96 2.85 -9.82
CA LEU A 47 -10.97 3.18 -8.41
C LEU A 47 -11.46 4.62 -8.26
N THR A 48 -12.65 4.79 -7.71
CA THR A 48 -13.27 6.07 -7.36
C THR A 48 -13.51 6.16 -5.86
N THR A 49 -13.85 7.34 -5.36
CA THR A 49 -14.26 7.51 -3.95
C THR A 49 -15.49 6.66 -3.64
N ASP A 50 -16.44 6.56 -4.57
CA ASP A 50 -17.66 5.76 -4.40
C ASP A 50 -17.35 4.26 -4.36
N SER A 51 -16.50 3.75 -5.25
CA SER A 51 -16.10 2.34 -5.20
C SER A 51 -15.32 2.03 -3.93
N MET A 52 -14.47 2.96 -3.47
CA MET A 52 -13.73 2.80 -2.21
C MET A 52 -14.67 2.80 -1.00
N ASP A 53 -15.64 3.72 -0.96
CA ASP A 53 -16.67 3.80 0.09
C ASP A 53 -17.48 2.50 0.19
N LEU A 54 -17.93 1.97 -0.96
CA LEU A 54 -18.64 0.69 -1.02
C LEU A 54 -17.81 -0.48 -0.49
N LEU A 55 -16.53 -0.55 -0.86
CA LEU A 55 -15.62 -1.59 -0.37
C LEU A 55 -15.44 -1.51 1.14
N ILE A 56 -15.20 -0.31 1.69
CA ILE A 56 -14.99 -0.14 3.12
C ILE A 56 -16.24 -0.49 3.91
N ARG A 57 -17.42 -0.03 3.48
CA ARG A 57 -18.69 -0.32 4.14
C ARG A 57 -19.02 -1.81 4.18
N GLN A 58 -18.62 -2.57 3.16
CA GLN A 58 -18.80 -4.02 3.14
C GLN A 58 -18.07 -4.73 4.30
N TYR A 59 -16.98 -4.14 4.80
CA TYR A 59 -16.15 -4.70 5.88
C TYR A 59 -16.10 -3.79 7.12
N GLU A 60 -17.09 -2.91 7.28
CA GLU A 60 -17.15 -1.98 8.40
C GLU A 60 -17.11 -2.74 9.74
N GLY A 61 -16.21 -2.31 10.64
CA GLY A 61 -15.97 -2.96 11.93
C GLY A 61 -15.15 -4.26 11.87
N LEU A 62 -14.79 -4.76 10.68
CA LEU A 62 -13.94 -5.94 10.50
C LEU A 62 -12.51 -5.57 10.11
N ILE A 63 -12.34 -4.51 9.32
CA ILE A 63 -11.01 -4.00 8.94
C ILE A 63 -10.57 -2.88 9.86
N THR A 64 -9.26 -2.79 10.06
CA THR A 64 -8.61 -1.72 10.82
C THR A 64 -7.67 -0.90 9.94
N CYS A 65 -7.33 -1.40 8.75
CA CYS A 65 -6.43 -0.73 7.82
C CYS A 65 -6.89 -0.90 6.36
N VAL A 66 -6.64 0.12 5.52
CA VAL A 66 -6.70 0.03 4.05
C VAL A 66 -5.29 0.20 3.52
N CYS A 67 -4.83 -0.73 2.69
CA CYS A 67 -3.52 -0.66 2.04
C CYS A 67 -3.67 -0.57 0.52
N PHE A 68 -3.11 0.48 -0.08
CA PHE A 68 -2.98 0.59 -1.53
C PHE A 68 -1.76 -0.21 -1.98
N MET A 69 -1.95 -1.23 -2.81
CA MET A 69 -0.88 -2.06 -3.32
C MET A 69 -0.53 -1.63 -4.75
N GLY A 70 0.57 -0.90 -4.94
CA GLY A 70 0.96 -0.30 -6.22
C GLY A 70 0.42 1.11 -6.42
N GLY A 71 -0.02 1.45 -7.63
CA GLY A 71 -0.43 2.83 -7.98
C GLY A 71 0.73 3.78 -8.27
N ASP A 72 1.94 3.25 -8.41
CA ASP A 72 3.16 4.00 -8.68
C ASP A 72 3.14 4.79 -10.01
N ALA A 73 2.23 4.46 -10.94
CA ALA A 73 2.04 5.22 -12.17
C ALA A 73 1.28 6.56 -11.94
N GLU A 74 0.49 6.66 -10.88
CA GLU A 74 -0.29 7.87 -10.54
C GLU A 74 -0.27 8.13 -9.02
N PRO A 75 0.93 8.36 -8.42
CA PRO A 75 1.10 8.42 -6.97
C PRO A 75 0.34 9.58 -6.33
N GLU A 76 0.11 10.67 -7.06
CA GLU A 76 -0.74 11.79 -6.61
C GLU A 76 -2.19 11.36 -6.34
N LEU A 77 -2.73 10.42 -7.13
CA LEU A 77 -4.08 9.92 -6.90
C LEU A 77 -4.12 9.00 -5.67
N VAL A 78 -3.08 8.18 -5.45
CA VAL A 78 -2.96 7.38 -4.21
C VAL A 78 -2.94 8.31 -3.00
N ASN A 79 -2.18 9.41 -3.05
CA ASN A 79 -2.15 10.42 -2.00
C ASN A 79 -3.53 11.07 -1.76
N ARG A 80 -4.29 11.38 -2.82
CA ARG A 80 -5.66 11.91 -2.70
C ARG A 80 -6.61 10.90 -2.05
N PHE A 81 -6.51 9.62 -2.40
CA PHE A 81 -7.29 8.57 -1.75
C PHE A 81 -6.93 8.42 -0.27
N ALA A 82 -5.64 8.47 0.07
CA ALA A 82 -5.21 8.42 1.47
C ALA A 82 -5.76 9.60 2.28
N SER A 83 -5.72 10.81 1.71
CA SER A 83 -6.35 11.99 2.32
C SER A 83 -7.87 11.81 2.49
N PHE A 84 -8.56 11.28 1.48
CA PHE A 84 -9.98 10.96 1.55
C PHE A 84 -10.30 9.99 2.70
N LEU A 85 -9.52 8.90 2.84
CA LEU A 85 -9.69 7.93 3.92
C LEU A 85 -9.46 8.55 5.29
N ARG A 86 -8.40 9.35 5.44
CA ARG A 86 -8.09 10.02 6.70
C ARG A 86 -9.21 10.96 7.17
N ILE A 87 -9.89 11.62 6.24
CA ILE A 87 -11.00 12.54 6.54
C ILE A 87 -12.30 11.79 6.85
N ASN A 88 -12.66 10.79 6.02
CA ASN A 88 -13.99 10.16 6.08
C ASN A 88 -14.03 8.90 6.96
N TYR A 89 -12.87 8.29 7.19
CA TYR A 89 -12.70 7.05 7.95
C TYR A 89 -11.57 7.18 8.98
N PRO A 90 -11.63 8.15 9.92
CA PRO A 90 -10.51 8.46 10.82
C PRO A 90 -10.12 7.32 11.77
N ALA A 91 -10.97 6.30 11.94
CA ALA A 91 -10.66 5.11 12.72
C ALA A 91 -9.80 4.09 11.94
N LEU A 92 -9.76 4.17 10.60
CA LEU A 92 -8.98 3.26 9.76
C LEU A 92 -7.57 3.80 9.55
N LYS A 93 -6.60 2.89 9.66
CA LYS A 93 -5.22 3.13 9.26
C LYS A 93 -5.09 3.11 7.74
N THR A 94 -4.22 3.96 7.20
CA THR A 94 -3.97 4.03 5.77
C THR A 94 -2.54 3.64 5.46
N ALA A 95 -2.35 2.69 4.54
CA ALA A 95 -1.05 2.19 4.16
C ALA A 95 -0.83 2.27 2.64
N TRP A 96 0.43 2.36 2.22
CA TRP A 96 0.80 2.30 0.81
C TRP A 96 2.02 1.41 0.58
N TYR A 97 1.86 0.41 -0.29
CA TYR A 97 2.92 -0.43 -0.80
C TYR A 97 3.38 0.07 -2.17
N SER A 98 4.39 0.93 -2.17
CA SER A 98 5.06 1.39 -3.38
C SER A 98 6.19 0.44 -3.79
N GLY A 99 6.33 0.23 -5.09
CA GLY A 99 7.49 -0.44 -5.68
C GLY A 99 8.66 0.49 -5.95
N CYS A 100 8.53 1.80 -5.68
CA CYS A 100 9.59 2.77 -5.87
C CYS A 100 10.54 2.78 -4.66
N ASP A 101 11.85 2.96 -4.90
CA ASP A 101 12.84 3.05 -3.82
C ASP A 101 12.71 4.37 -3.04
N THR A 102 12.29 5.44 -3.72
CA THR A 102 12.02 6.74 -3.15
C THR A 102 10.66 7.25 -3.61
N LEU A 103 9.97 7.96 -2.73
CA LEU A 103 8.72 8.65 -3.06
C LEU A 103 9.01 10.09 -3.48
N SER A 104 8.16 10.61 -4.37
CA SER A 104 8.18 12.03 -4.73
C SER A 104 7.92 12.90 -3.49
N THR A 105 8.64 14.01 -3.37
CA THR A 105 8.43 15.01 -2.30
C THR A 105 7.06 15.71 -2.40
N ALA A 106 6.35 15.55 -3.52
CA ALA A 106 4.99 16.03 -3.69
C ALA A 106 3.94 15.17 -2.95
N ILE A 107 4.33 13.99 -2.44
CA ILE A 107 3.44 13.14 -1.66
C ILE A 107 3.43 13.61 -0.21
N GLU A 108 2.24 13.93 0.29
CA GLU A 108 2.02 14.25 1.69
C GLU A 108 1.99 12.94 2.51
N GLN A 109 3.15 12.57 3.03
CA GLN A 109 3.31 11.29 3.72
C GLN A 109 2.47 11.18 4.99
N ASN A 110 2.10 12.31 5.61
CA ASN A 110 1.22 12.31 6.79
C ASN A 110 -0.22 11.90 6.49
N ASN A 111 -0.58 11.67 5.22
CA ASN A 111 -1.84 11.01 4.86
C ASN A 111 -1.81 9.50 5.14
N PHE A 112 -0.63 8.92 5.36
CA PHE A 112 -0.43 7.50 5.60
C PHE A 112 -0.01 7.27 7.05
N ASP A 113 -0.41 6.13 7.61
CA ASP A 113 0.15 5.57 8.84
C ASP A 113 1.35 4.65 8.53
N PHE A 114 1.35 4.03 7.34
CA PHE A 114 2.40 3.12 6.91
C PHE A 114 2.76 3.31 5.45
N ILE A 115 4.05 3.28 5.13
CA ILE A 115 4.56 3.35 3.76
C ILE A 115 5.62 2.29 3.58
N LYS A 116 5.41 1.40 2.62
CA LYS A 116 6.43 0.46 2.15
C LYS A 116 7.04 0.98 0.85
N THR A 117 8.36 1.00 0.79
CA THR A 117 9.16 1.34 -0.40
C THR A 117 10.08 0.20 -0.79
N GLY A 118 10.64 0.29 -1.99
CA GLY A 118 11.63 -0.65 -2.51
C GLY A 118 11.08 -1.54 -3.63
N HIS A 119 11.75 -1.55 -4.77
CA HIS A 119 11.40 -2.47 -5.85
C HIS A 119 11.61 -3.92 -5.43
N TYR A 120 10.92 -4.86 -6.08
CA TYR A 120 11.16 -6.28 -5.80
C TYR A 120 12.45 -6.74 -6.47
N GLU A 121 13.38 -7.28 -5.69
CA GLU A 121 14.60 -7.89 -6.18
C GLU A 121 14.63 -9.38 -5.83
N GLU A 122 14.54 -10.25 -6.85
CA GLU A 122 14.38 -11.71 -6.70
C GLU A 122 15.41 -12.35 -5.76
N ARG A 123 16.68 -11.92 -5.85
CA ARG A 123 17.76 -12.47 -4.99
C ARG A 123 17.66 -12.05 -3.52
N LEU A 124 16.96 -10.96 -3.22
CA LEU A 124 16.83 -10.41 -1.87
C LEU A 124 15.50 -10.81 -1.21
N GLY A 125 14.50 -11.16 -2.01
CA GLY A 125 13.18 -11.55 -1.54
C GLY A 125 12.32 -10.38 -1.04
N GLY A 126 11.10 -10.69 -0.57
CA GLY A 126 10.19 -9.72 0.03
C GLY A 126 10.43 -9.50 1.52
N LEU A 127 9.52 -8.81 2.21
CA LEU A 127 9.64 -8.38 3.61
C LEU A 127 9.99 -9.49 4.62
N LYS A 128 9.61 -10.75 4.36
CA LYS A 128 9.97 -11.90 5.21
C LYS A 128 11.46 -12.29 5.15
N SER A 129 12.21 -11.76 4.19
CA SER A 129 13.66 -11.96 4.06
C SER A 129 14.41 -10.85 4.81
N SER A 130 15.39 -11.22 5.64
CA SER A 130 16.28 -10.25 6.31
C SER A 130 17.14 -9.46 5.33
N GLU A 131 17.40 -10.03 4.15
CA GLU A 131 18.24 -9.44 3.12
C GLU A 131 17.47 -8.51 2.17
N THR A 132 16.17 -8.33 2.38
CA THR A 132 15.32 -7.54 1.47
C THR A 132 15.81 -6.08 1.36
N ASN A 133 15.74 -5.52 0.15
CA ASN A 133 15.92 -4.10 -0.11
C ASN A 133 14.65 -3.28 0.20
N GLN A 134 13.53 -3.95 0.48
CA GLN A 134 12.26 -3.30 0.78
C GLN A 134 12.25 -2.81 2.23
N ARG A 135 11.54 -1.71 2.46
CA ARG A 135 11.41 -1.11 3.79
C ARG A 135 9.97 -0.76 4.07
N LEU A 136 9.43 -1.22 5.20
CA LEU A 136 8.15 -0.76 5.72
C LEU A 136 8.40 0.26 6.83
N TYR A 137 7.89 1.46 6.64
CA TYR A 137 7.94 2.54 7.60
C TYR A 137 6.58 2.77 8.24
N LYS A 138 6.59 3.01 9.54
CA LYS A 138 5.49 3.64 10.27
C LYS A 138 5.71 5.15 10.29
N ILE A 139 4.69 5.91 9.92
CA ILE A 139 4.73 7.37 9.90
C ILE A 139 4.28 7.89 11.27
N LEU A 140 5.13 8.65 11.93
CA LEU A 140 4.88 9.20 13.26
C LEU A 140 4.16 10.56 13.17
N PRO A 141 3.48 11.03 14.24
CA PRO A 141 2.73 12.29 14.21
C PRO A 141 3.56 13.55 13.91
N ASP A 142 4.87 13.49 14.15
CA ASP A 142 5.82 14.58 13.82
C ASP A 142 6.34 14.49 12.37
N GLY A 143 5.84 13.54 11.59
CA GLY A 143 6.24 13.27 10.20
C GLY A 143 7.52 12.45 10.07
N SER A 144 8.15 12.04 11.17
CA SER A 144 9.30 11.14 11.12
C SER A 144 8.88 9.71 10.78
N GLN A 145 9.83 8.92 10.27
CA GLN A 145 9.61 7.54 9.86
C GLN A 145 10.34 6.58 10.79
N GLU A 146 9.62 5.58 11.29
CA GLU A 146 10.18 4.45 12.03
C GLU A 146 10.22 3.22 11.12
N ASP A 147 11.41 2.66 10.87
CA ASP A 147 11.56 1.42 10.10
C ASP A 147 11.13 0.22 10.94
N ILE A 148 10.05 -0.43 10.52
CA ILE A 148 9.45 -1.59 11.19
C ILE A 148 9.59 -2.88 10.34
N THR A 149 10.48 -2.88 9.35
CA THR A 149 10.68 -4.02 8.42
C THR A 149 11.03 -5.31 9.16
N SER A 150 11.76 -5.22 10.26
CA SER A 150 12.19 -6.38 11.05
C SER A 150 11.03 -7.15 11.71
N MET A 151 9.84 -6.56 11.82
CA MET A 151 8.65 -7.23 12.36
C MET A 151 8.19 -8.43 11.51
N PHE A 152 8.63 -8.52 10.26
CA PHE A 152 8.30 -9.62 9.35
C PHE A 152 9.24 -10.82 9.50
N TRP A 153 10.31 -10.69 10.26
CA TRP A 153 11.31 -11.74 10.42
C TRP A 153 10.94 -12.60 11.62
N LYS A 154 11.07 -13.92 11.45
CA LYS A 154 10.93 -14.83 12.59
C LYS A 154 12.07 -14.56 13.56
N GLN A 155 11.74 -14.39 14.84
CA GLN A 155 12.71 -14.49 15.92
C GLN A 155 13.18 -15.93 16.08
#